data_AF-A0A0T6YDP7-F1
#
_entry.id   AF-A0A0T6YDP7-F1
#
_cell.length_a   1.000
_cell.length_b   1.000
_cell.length_c   1.000
_cell.angle_alpha   90.00
_cell.angle_beta   90.00
_cell.angle_gamma   90.00
#
_symmetry.space_group_name_H-M   'P 1'
#
loop_
_entity.id
_entity.type
_entity.pdbx_description
1 polymer ?
#
loop_
_entity_poly.entity_id
_entity_poly.type
_entity_poly.pdbx_seq_one_letter_code
_entity_poly.pdbx_strand_id
1 'polypeptide(L)'
;MSLSPAERLLQELGVTEPDEIDLEAIAYYVNARVRYRSLDGCEARIIGKGDQAIITVNANSTYRRKRFSIAHELGHWHHHRGKCLACRVEEYRPRDALSPERTADGYAADLLMPYYLFRPLARQQGKLTFKAVTALADIFNASKPATAIRLVESDHSPALLVCHGPRGRKWFSRAPSVPQRWFPQDSLDADSYAFGVQFGGNPDDTLPRKIGADAWFDRRDADRFEVHEQTMRTGPDETLTLVLISDSRMLEDQDYRGRN
;
A
#
# COMPACT_ATOMS: atom_id res chain seq x y z
N MET A 1 -15.65 -7.31 10.27
CA MET A 1 -15.15 -5.94 10.00
C MET A 1 -16.25 -5.19 9.28
N SER A 2 -16.48 -3.93 9.64
CA SER A 2 -17.38 -3.06 8.86
C SER A 2 -16.75 -2.77 7.51
N LEU A 3 -17.55 -2.84 6.44
CA LEU A 3 -17.11 -2.46 5.10
C LEU A 3 -16.75 -0.97 5.06
N SER A 4 -15.69 -0.63 4.32
CA SER A 4 -15.36 0.76 4.05
C SER A 4 -16.41 1.41 3.13
N PRO A 5 -16.45 2.76 3.02
CA PRO A 5 -17.36 3.41 2.08
C PRO A 5 -17.19 2.95 0.62
N ALA A 6 -15.94 2.72 0.17
CA ALA A 6 -15.66 2.21 -1.17
C ALA A 6 -16.15 0.76 -1.33
N GLU A 7 -15.93 -0.10 -0.34
CA GLU A 7 -16.41 -1.49 -0.38
C GLU A 7 -17.94 -1.58 -0.38
N ARG A 8 -18.63 -0.70 0.36
CA ARG A 8 -20.09 -0.62 0.33
C ARG A 8 -20.60 -0.22 -1.06
N LEU A 9 -19.98 0.78 -1.69
CA LEU A 9 -20.33 1.17 -3.06
C LEU A 9 -20.17 0.00 -4.04
N LEU A 10 -19.09 -0.77 -3.94
CA LEU A 10 -18.88 -1.94 -4.79
C LEU A 10 -19.94 -3.02 -4.57
N GLN A 11 -20.32 -3.30 -3.32
CA GLN A 11 -21.40 -4.26 -3.03
C GLN A 11 -22.78 -3.77 -3.48
N GLU A 12 -23.07 -2.47 -3.34
CA GLU A 12 -24.30 -1.87 -3.87
C GLU A 12 -24.41 -2.02 -5.39
N LEU A 13 -23.27 -1.95 -6.09
CA LEU A 13 -23.17 -2.16 -7.54
C LEU A 13 -23.10 -3.63 -7.95
N GLY A 14 -23.10 -4.56 -6.99
CA GLY A 14 -23.08 -6.01 -7.26
C GLY A 14 -21.73 -6.54 -7.73
N VAL A 15 -20.62 -5.86 -7.44
CA VAL A 15 -19.27 -6.30 -7.82
C VAL A 15 -18.84 -7.50 -7.00
N THR A 16 -18.61 -8.62 -7.67
CA THR A 16 -18.25 -9.91 -7.09
C THR A 16 -16.86 -10.41 -7.49
N GLU A 17 -16.27 -9.89 -8.56
CA GLU A 17 -14.92 -10.25 -9.02
C GLU A 17 -14.05 -9.00 -9.34
N PRO A 18 -12.71 -9.10 -9.25
CA PRO A 18 -11.82 -7.94 -9.43
C PRO A 18 -11.88 -7.27 -10.81
N ASP A 19 -12.15 -8.03 -11.87
CA ASP A 19 -12.24 -7.54 -13.25
C ASP A 19 -13.55 -6.78 -13.54
N GLU A 20 -14.54 -6.91 -12.66
CA GLU A 20 -15.80 -6.13 -12.71
C GLU A 20 -15.64 -4.70 -12.17
N ILE A 21 -14.48 -4.34 -11.59
CA ILE A 21 -14.20 -2.99 -11.08
C ILE A 21 -13.94 -2.02 -12.25
N ASP A 22 -15.03 -1.53 -12.84
CA ASP A 22 -15.07 -0.49 -13.87
C ASP A 22 -15.21 0.90 -13.23
N LEU A 23 -14.10 1.63 -13.17
CA LEU A 23 -14.03 2.94 -12.54
C LEU A 23 -14.79 4.03 -13.31
N GLU A 24 -14.97 3.90 -14.62
CA GLU A 24 -15.75 4.86 -15.40
C GLU A 24 -17.24 4.68 -15.15
N ALA A 25 -17.71 3.43 -15.08
CA ALA A 25 -19.08 3.10 -14.71
C ALA A 25 -19.38 3.51 -13.26
N ILE A 26 -18.48 3.21 -12.32
CA ILE A 26 -18.60 3.63 -10.92
C ILE A 26 -18.64 5.16 -10.83
N ALA A 27 -17.75 5.87 -11.53
CA ALA A 27 -17.76 7.33 -11.56
C ALA A 27 -19.09 7.86 -12.09
N TYR A 28 -19.58 7.31 -13.20
CA TYR A 28 -20.85 7.72 -13.79
C TYR A 28 -22.03 7.54 -12.82
N TYR A 29 -22.07 6.40 -12.12
CA TYR A 29 -23.10 6.10 -11.10
C TYR A 29 -23.13 7.15 -9.98
N VAL A 30 -21.96 7.66 -9.56
CA VAL A 30 -21.87 8.72 -8.53
C VAL A 30 -21.90 10.14 -9.09
N ASN A 31 -22.45 10.32 -10.30
CA ASN A 31 -22.56 11.60 -11.02
C ASN A 31 -21.22 12.28 -11.36
N ALA A 32 -20.15 11.51 -11.52
CA ALA A 32 -18.85 11.98 -11.98
C ALA A 32 -18.55 11.47 -13.40
N ARG A 33 -18.10 12.35 -14.31
CA ARG A 33 -17.69 11.97 -15.66
C ARG A 33 -16.17 11.96 -15.80
N VAL A 34 -15.61 10.85 -16.25
CA VAL A 34 -14.17 10.73 -16.54
C VAL A 34 -13.87 11.29 -17.93
N ARG A 35 -12.77 12.04 -18.06
CA ARG A 35 -12.25 12.54 -19.33
C ARG A 35 -10.73 12.39 -19.36
N TYR A 36 -10.20 11.89 -20.47
CA TYR A 36 -8.76 11.80 -20.69
C TYR A 36 -8.25 13.01 -21.48
N ARG A 37 -7.24 13.71 -20.96
CA ARG A 37 -6.57 14.85 -21.60
C ARG A 37 -5.08 14.84 -21.27
N SER A 38 -4.24 15.45 -22.11
CA SER A 38 -2.87 15.73 -21.68
C SER A 38 -2.92 16.71 -20.51
N LEU A 39 -2.27 16.35 -19.40
CA LEU A 39 -2.15 17.20 -18.23
C LEU A 39 -0.67 17.38 -17.92
N ASP A 40 -0.28 18.61 -17.62
CA ASP A 40 1.06 18.96 -17.18
C ASP A 40 1.05 19.16 -15.66
N GLY A 41 2.02 18.57 -14.97
CA GLY A 41 2.21 18.73 -13.52
C GLY A 41 1.20 17.99 -12.62
N CYS A 42 0.26 17.22 -13.17
CA CYS A 42 -0.65 16.37 -12.39
C CYS A 42 -1.12 15.12 -13.15
N GLU A 43 -1.56 14.11 -12.39
CA GLU A 43 -2.06 12.84 -12.94
C GLU A 43 -3.57 12.84 -13.14
N ALA A 44 -4.30 13.56 -12.29
CA ALA A 44 -5.70 13.86 -12.46
C ALA A 44 -6.10 15.11 -11.67
N ARG A 45 -7.34 15.54 -11.88
CA ARG A 45 -8.03 16.56 -11.10
C ARG A 45 -9.53 16.36 -11.18
N ILE A 46 -10.25 16.73 -10.13
CA ILE A 46 -11.71 16.77 -10.12
C ILE A 46 -12.26 18.20 -10.04
N ILE A 47 -13.32 18.48 -10.80
CA ILE A 47 -14.07 19.73 -10.69
C ILE A 47 -15.54 19.39 -10.46
N GLY A 48 -16.07 19.76 -9.30
CA GLY A 48 -17.47 19.56 -8.93
C GLY A 48 -18.30 20.84 -9.08
N LYS A 49 -19.56 20.69 -9.51
CA LYS A 49 -20.58 21.74 -9.49
C LYS A 49 -21.94 21.12 -9.13
N GLY A 50 -22.49 21.50 -7.99
CA GLY A 50 -23.72 20.90 -7.47
C GLY A 50 -23.52 19.43 -7.15
N ASP A 51 -24.34 18.57 -7.73
CA ASP A 51 -24.33 17.11 -7.59
C ASP A 51 -23.53 16.39 -8.69
N GLN A 52 -22.85 17.13 -9.58
CA GLN A 52 -22.10 16.58 -10.69
C GLN A 52 -20.61 16.93 -10.61
N ALA A 53 -19.76 16.07 -11.16
CA ALA A 53 -18.33 16.31 -11.26
C ALA A 53 -17.74 15.87 -12.60
N ILE A 54 -16.59 16.45 -12.97
CA ILE A 54 -15.74 15.99 -14.06
C ILE A 54 -14.38 15.63 -13.48
N ILE A 55 -13.97 14.38 -13.66
CA ILE A 55 -12.63 13.87 -13.37
C ILE A 55 -11.82 13.95 -14.66
N THR A 56 -10.80 14.79 -14.70
CA THR A 56 -9.86 14.84 -15.83
C THR A 56 -8.62 14.04 -15.48
N VAL A 57 -8.28 13.03 -16.27
CA VAL A 57 -7.14 12.13 -16.06
C VAL A 57 -6.11 12.35 -17.15
N ASN A 58 -4.83 12.30 -16.78
CA ASN A 58 -3.73 12.43 -17.73
C ASN A 58 -3.74 11.26 -18.73
N ALA A 59 -3.92 11.58 -20.01
CA ALA A 59 -3.99 10.61 -21.09
C ALA A 59 -2.67 9.86 -21.31
N ASN A 60 -1.55 10.45 -20.90
CA ASN A 60 -0.21 9.88 -21.11
C ASN A 60 0.22 8.90 -19.99
N SER A 61 -0.55 8.81 -18.90
CA SER A 61 -0.23 7.91 -17.79
C SER A 61 -0.50 6.45 -18.12
N THR A 62 0.21 5.55 -17.43
CA THR A 62 -0.02 4.10 -17.58
C THR A 62 -1.44 3.71 -17.14
N TYR A 63 -1.95 2.58 -17.62
CA TYR A 63 -3.29 2.11 -17.28
C TYR A 63 -3.52 2.00 -15.76
N ARG A 64 -2.60 1.38 -15.03
CA ARG A 64 -2.66 1.25 -13.57
C ARG A 64 -2.64 2.61 -12.86
N ARG A 65 -1.87 3.58 -13.39
CA ARG A 65 -1.82 4.93 -12.84
C ARG A 65 -3.13 5.68 -13.07
N LYS A 66 -3.72 5.58 -14.27
CA LYS A 66 -5.05 6.13 -14.57
C LYS A 66 -6.12 5.57 -13.63
N ARG A 67 -6.11 4.26 -13.38
CA ARG A 67 -7.03 3.60 -12.42
C ARG A 67 -6.90 4.21 -11.02
N PHE A 68 -5.68 4.27 -10.50
CA PHE A 68 -5.42 4.90 -9.20
C PHE A 68 -5.91 6.34 -9.15
N SER A 69 -5.59 7.14 -10.17
CA SER A 69 -6.01 8.54 -10.24
C SER A 69 -7.53 8.70 -10.24
N ILE A 70 -8.29 7.91 -11.01
CA ILE A 70 -9.75 7.98 -10.98
C ILE A 70 -10.28 7.62 -9.59
N ALA A 71 -9.77 6.53 -8.99
CA ALA A 71 -10.20 6.07 -7.68
C ALA A 71 -9.88 7.09 -6.57
N HIS A 72 -8.74 7.77 -6.65
CA HIS A 72 -8.33 8.85 -5.74
C HIS A 72 -9.26 10.06 -5.86
N GLU A 73 -9.54 10.51 -7.09
CA GLU A 73 -10.49 11.61 -7.31
C GLU A 73 -11.92 11.25 -6.88
N LEU A 74 -12.32 9.97 -6.99
CA LEU A 74 -13.58 9.47 -6.43
C LEU A 74 -13.58 9.51 -4.89
N GLY A 75 -12.45 9.27 -4.25
CA GLY A 75 -12.28 9.46 -2.81
C GLY A 75 -12.50 10.92 -2.40
N HIS A 76 -11.90 11.86 -3.11
CA HIS A 76 -12.20 13.29 -2.93
C HIS A 76 -13.67 13.60 -3.17
N TRP A 77 -14.26 13.06 -4.24
CA TRP A 77 -15.68 13.27 -4.53
C TRP A 77 -16.58 12.73 -3.43
N HIS A 78 -16.25 11.59 -2.84
CA HIS A 78 -17.03 11.01 -1.76
C HIS A 78 -16.95 11.84 -0.48
N HIS A 79 -15.74 12.22 -0.05
CA HIS A 79 -15.50 12.84 1.25
C HIS A 79 -15.58 14.38 1.25
N HIS A 80 -15.46 15.02 0.09
CA HIS A 80 -15.29 16.47 -0.01
C HIS A 80 -16.19 17.11 -1.09
N ARG A 81 -17.39 16.56 -1.31
CA ARG A 81 -18.41 17.09 -2.24
C ARG A 81 -18.55 18.61 -2.15
N GLY A 82 -18.68 19.26 -3.30
CA GLY A 82 -18.99 20.68 -3.40
C GLY A 82 -17.82 21.64 -3.15
N LYS A 83 -16.62 21.14 -2.84
CA LYS A 83 -15.40 21.96 -2.87
C LYS A 83 -14.80 21.93 -4.28
N CYS A 84 -14.46 23.10 -4.81
CA CYS A 84 -13.68 23.20 -6.04
C CYS A 84 -12.24 22.76 -5.72
N LEU A 85 -12.00 21.46 -5.70
CA LEU A 85 -10.70 20.86 -5.43
C LEU A 85 -9.90 20.88 -6.72
N ALA A 86 -9.45 22.07 -7.12
CA ALA A 86 -8.25 22.12 -7.93
C ALA A 86 -7.14 21.61 -7.02
N CYS A 87 -6.70 20.37 -7.20
CA CYS A 87 -5.50 19.82 -6.56
C CYS A 87 -4.33 20.71 -6.98
N ARG A 88 -4.11 21.81 -6.25
CA ARG A 88 -2.88 22.55 -6.27
C ARG A 88 -1.91 21.72 -5.44
N VAL A 89 -0.77 21.43 -6.04
CA VAL A 89 0.41 20.79 -5.44
C VAL A 89 0.92 21.54 -4.18
N GLU A 90 0.31 22.68 -3.82
CA GLU A 90 0.71 23.53 -2.71
C GLU A 90 -0.28 23.45 -1.54
N GLU A 91 -0.15 22.41 -0.74
CA GLU A 91 -0.01 22.48 0.73
C GLU A 91 0.08 21.05 1.28
N TYR A 92 1.15 20.35 0.87
CA TYR A 92 1.55 19.08 1.47
C TYR A 92 2.00 19.32 2.92
N ARG A 93 1.10 19.08 3.89
CA ARG A 93 1.45 18.93 5.31
C ARG A 93 1.44 17.44 5.68
N PRO A 94 2.58 16.73 5.62
CA PRO A 94 2.65 15.26 5.76
C PRO A 94 2.30 14.68 7.14
N ARG A 95 1.94 15.53 8.12
CA ARG A 95 1.92 15.17 9.54
C ARG A 95 0.53 14.89 10.12
N ASP A 96 -0.55 15.14 9.37
CA ASP A 96 -1.91 14.85 9.84
C ASP A 96 -2.39 13.48 9.31
N ALA A 97 -2.81 12.60 10.21
CA ALA A 97 -3.37 11.28 9.88
C ALA A 97 -4.68 11.35 9.06
N LEU A 98 -5.29 12.54 8.98
CA LEU A 98 -6.60 12.80 8.36
C LEU A 98 -6.50 13.82 7.21
N SER A 99 -5.35 13.92 6.53
CA SER A 99 -5.29 14.80 5.36
C SER A 99 -6.30 14.33 4.28
N PRO A 100 -6.92 15.27 3.54
CA PRO A 100 -7.77 14.94 2.40
C PRO A 100 -7.14 13.93 1.44
N GLU A 101 -5.84 14.09 1.17
CA GLU A 101 -5.04 13.19 0.31
C GLU A 101 -4.96 11.77 0.88
N ARG A 102 -4.64 11.60 2.16
CA ARG A 102 -4.58 10.26 2.78
C ARG A 102 -5.95 9.59 2.81
N THR A 103 -7.00 10.38 3.03
CA THR A 103 -8.38 9.89 2.99
C THR A 103 -8.74 9.41 1.57
N ALA A 104 -8.36 10.17 0.55
CA ALA A 104 -8.55 9.81 -0.85
C ALA A 104 -7.72 8.58 -1.27
N ASP A 105 -6.46 8.49 -0.83
CA ASP A 105 -5.60 7.33 -1.07
C ASP A 105 -6.15 6.06 -0.43
N GLY A 106 -6.65 6.15 0.81
CA GLY A 106 -7.32 5.03 1.50
C GLY A 106 -8.58 4.58 0.76
N TYR A 107 -9.43 5.53 0.35
CA TYR A 107 -10.61 5.23 -0.46
C TYR A 107 -10.23 4.56 -1.79
N ALA A 108 -9.21 5.07 -2.48
CA ALA A 108 -8.73 4.52 -3.74
C ALA A 108 -8.20 3.10 -3.58
N ALA A 109 -7.43 2.85 -2.52
CA ALA A 109 -6.92 1.52 -2.22
C ALA A 109 -8.07 0.55 -1.96
N ASP A 110 -9.10 0.96 -1.21
CA ASP A 110 -10.25 0.10 -0.88
C ASP A 110 -11.14 -0.15 -2.11
N LEU A 111 -11.28 0.85 -2.99
CA LEU A 111 -12.03 0.70 -4.23
C LEU A 111 -11.32 -0.24 -5.23
N LEU A 112 -10.00 -0.16 -5.32
CA LEU A 112 -9.21 -0.95 -6.29
C LEU A 112 -8.86 -2.34 -5.79
N MET A 113 -8.71 -2.52 -4.48
CA MET A 113 -8.33 -3.78 -3.84
C MET A 113 -9.18 -4.00 -2.57
N PRO A 114 -10.51 -4.19 -2.71
CA PRO A 114 -11.40 -4.33 -1.58
C PRO A 114 -11.10 -5.63 -0.81
N TYR A 115 -11.12 -5.60 0.52
CA TYR A 115 -10.73 -6.75 1.33
C TYR A 115 -11.63 -7.97 1.13
N TYR A 116 -12.90 -7.77 0.80
CA TYR A 116 -13.82 -8.89 0.56
C TYR A 116 -13.45 -9.71 -0.68
N LEU A 117 -12.81 -9.12 -1.69
CA LEU A 117 -12.23 -9.82 -2.85
C LEU A 117 -10.76 -10.19 -2.63
N PHE A 118 -10.00 -9.27 -2.03
CA PHE A 118 -8.55 -9.39 -1.90
C PHE A 118 -8.16 -10.53 -0.95
N ARG A 119 -8.81 -10.66 0.21
CA ARG A 119 -8.43 -11.67 1.22
C ARG A 119 -8.61 -13.11 0.73
N PRO A 120 -9.73 -13.50 0.09
CA PRO A 120 -9.86 -14.84 -0.50
C PRO A 120 -8.72 -15.17 -1.47
N LEU A 121 -8.41 -14.25 -2.40
CA LEU A 121 -7.33 -14.44 -3.38
C LEU A 121 -5.94 -14.44 -2.75
N ALA A 122 -5.72 -13.61 -1.73
CA ALA A 122 -4.48 -13.61 -0.96
C ALA A 122 -4.26 -14.93 -0.22
N ARG A 123 -5.31 -15.53 0.37
CA ARG A 123 -5.22 -16.84 1.03
C ARG A 123 -4.89 -17.99 0.07
N GLN A 124 -5.24 -17.87 -1.21
CA GLN A 124 -4.82 -18.82 -2.23
C GLN A 124 -3.32 -18.71 -2.53
N GLN A 125 -2.67 -17.60 -2.19
CA GLN A 125 -1.21 -17.49 -2.22
C GLN A 125 -0.63 -18.21 -0.99
N GLY A 126 0.10 -19.30 -1.21
CA GLY A 126 0.60 -20.12 -0.10
C GLY A 126 1.61 -19.42 0.83
N LYS A 127 2.39 -18.46 0.33
CA LYS A 127 3.40 -17.72 1.11
C LYS A 127 3.42 -16.24 0.74
N LEU A 128 3.64 -15.38 1.73
CA LEU A 128 3.89 -13.96 1.52
C LEU A 128 5.26 -13.76 0.85
N THR A 129 5.24 -13.43 -0.45
CA THR A 129 6.44 -13.22 -1.29
C THR A 129 6.17 -12.18 -2.35
N PHE A 130 7.21 -11.61 -2.97
CA PHE A 130 7.03 -10.71 -4.11
C PHE A 130 6.44 -11.37 -5.37
N LYS A 131 6.52 -12.71 -5.46
CA LYS A 131 5.79 -13.47 -6.48
C LYS A 131 4.28 -13.40 -6.25
N ALA A 132 3.84 -13.61 -5.00
CA ALA A 132 2.43 -13.47 -4.62
C ALA A 132 1.93 -12.03 -4.81
N VAL A 133 2.75 -11.04 -4.44
CA VAL A 133 2.46 -9.61 -4.71
C VAL A 133 2.26 -9.36 -6.20
N THR A 134 3.13 -9.90 -7.05
CA THR A 134 3.02 -9.70 -8.50
C THR A 134 1.74 -10.33 -9.05
N ALA A 135 1.40 -11.56 -8.65
CA ALA A 135 0.17 -12.23 -9.07
C ALA A 135 -1.09 -11.44 -8.68
N LEU A 136 -1.18 -10.98 -7.43
CA LEU A 136 -2.31 -10.16 -6.97
C LEU A 136 -2.34 -8.78 -7.65
N ALA A 137 -1.18 -8.17 -7.90
CA ALA A 137 -1.09 -6.88 -8.57
C ALA A 137 -1.61 -6.95 -10.01
N ASP A 138 -1.41 -8.09 -10.68
CA ASP A 138 -1.92 -8.35 -12.02
C ASP A 138 -3.43 -8.56 -12.01
N ILE A 139 -3.98 -9.33 -11.05
CA ILE A 139 -5.42 -9.54 -10.88
C ILE A 139 -6.16 -8.21 -10.65
N PHE A 140 -5.68 -7.38 -9.73
CA PHE A 140 -6.34 -6.11 -9.37
C PHE A 140 -5.93 -4.93 -10.25
N ASN A 141 -5.03 -5.14 -11.22
CA ASN A 141 -4.46 -4.07 -12.06
C ASN A 141 -3.88 -2.90 -11.23
N ALA A 142 -3.16 -3.23 -10.16
CA ALA A 142 -2.59 -2.29 -9.21
C ALA A 142 -1.04 -2.29 -9.25
N SER A 143 -0.41 -1.29 -8.64
CA SER A 143 1.05 -1.25 -8.55
C SER A 143 1.56 -2.29 -7.55
N LYS A 144 2.79 -2.80 -7.74
CA LYS A 144 3.40 -3.75 -6.81
C LYS A 144 3.54 -3.18 -5.39
N PRO A 145 3.98 -1.92 -5.17
CA PRO A 145 4.04 -1.35 -3.83
C PRO A 145 2.66 -1.27 -3.15
N ALA A 146 1.62 -0.79 -3.84
CA ALA A 146 0.28 -0.71 -3.28
C ALA A 146 -0.28 -2.09 -2.94
N THR A 147 -0.04 -3.08 -3.81
CA THR A 147 -0.46 -4.47 -3.58
C THR A 147 0.28 -5.10 -2.41
N ALA A 148 1.58 -4.84 -2.27
CA ALA A 148 2.38 -5.34 -1.15
C ALA A 148 1.89 -4.76 0.18
N ILE A 149 1.59 -3.46 0.23
CA ILE A 149 0.98 -2.80 1.39
C ILE A 149 -0.33 -3.50 1.73
N ARG A 150 -1.23 -3.63 0.74
CA ARG A 150 -2.54 -4.28 0.94
C ARG A 150 -2.40 -5.71 1.44
N LEU A 151 -1.44 -6.47 0.91
CA LEU A 151 -1.21 -7.85 1.31
C LEU A 151 -0.71 -7.98 2.76
N VAL A 152 0.22 -7.12 3.16
CA VAL A 152 0.68 -7.05 4.56
C VAL A 152 -0.45 -6.63 5.49
N GLU A 153 -1.19 -5.58 5.16
CA GLU A 153 -2.32 -5.09 5.96
C GLU A 153 -3.53 -6.03 5.97
N SER A 154 -3.63 -6.94 4.99
CA SER A 154 -4.66 -7.97 4.96
C SER A 154 -4.46 -9.06 6.02
N ASP A 155 -3.32 -9.04 6.72
CA ASP A 155 -2.94 -9.99 7.76
C ASP A 155 -2.79 -11.42 7.21
N HIS A 156 -2.24 -11.55 5.99
CA HIS A 156 -1.95 -12.85 5.37
C HIS A 156 -0.91 -13.63 6.16
N SER A 157 0.15 -12.95 6.60
CA SER A 157 1.22 -13.48 7.45
C SER A 157 1.76 -12.34 8.32
N PRO A 158 2.24 -12.62 9.55
CA PRO A 158 2.89 -11.60 10.39
C PRO A 158 4.14 -11.05 9.70
N ALA A 159 4.08 -9.80 9.27
CA ALA A 159 5.15 -9.19 8.49
C ALA A 159 5.16 -7.66 8.57
N LEU A 160 6.30 -7.08 8.22
CA LEU A 160 6.42 -5.69 7.82
C LEU A 160 6.76 -5.60 6.33
N LEU A 161 6.36 -4.51 5.71
CA LEU A 161 6.85 -4.07 4.42
C LEU A 161 7.63 -2.77 4.62
N VAL A 162 8.90 -2.74 4.26
CA VAL A 162 9.78 -1.59 4.51
C VAL A 162 10.33 -1.07 3.19
N CYS A 163 10.16 0.23 2.95
CA CYS A 163 10.69 0.92 1.77
C CYS A 163 11.93 1.72 2.16
N HIS A 164 13.05 1.48 1.48
CA HIS A 164 14.31 2.19 1.68
C HIS A 164 14.72 2.96 0.44
N GLY A 165 15.35 4.11 0.65
CA GLY A 165 16.09 4.84 -0.36
C GLY A 165 17.52 5.12 0.11
N PRO A 166 18.29 5.98 -0.60
CA PRO A 166 19.69 6.25 -0.27
C PRO A 166 19.93 6.87 1.10
N ARG A 167 18.89 7.50 1.67
CA ARG A 167 18.94 8.23 2.96
C ARG A 167 18.28 7.46 4.10
N GLY A 168 18.06 6.16 3.94
CA GLY A 168 17.35 5.33 4.92
C GLY A 168 15.90 5.08 4.54
N ARG A 169 15.12 4.65 5.54
CA ARG A 169 13.74 4.22 5.40
C ARG A 169 12.83 5.38 5.05
N LYS A 170 12.08 5.24 3.96
CA LYS A 170 11.09 6.23 3.50
C LYS A 170 9.74 6.06 4.21
N TRP A 171 9.29 4.83 4.35
CA TRP A 171 8.03 4.44 4.97
C TRP A 171 8.04 2.93 5.25
N PHE A 172 7.09 2.48 6.06
CA PHE A 172 6.80 1.05 6.23
C PHE A 172 5.30 0.83 6.44
N SER A 173 4.82 -0.37 6.17
CA SER A 173 3.51 -0.87 6.59
C SER A 173 3.70 -2.15 7.42
N ARG A 174 2.71 -2.48 8.24
CA ARG A 174 2.77 -3.53 9.25
C ARG A 174 1.47 -4.33 9.25
N ALA A 175 1.59 -5.65 9.30
CA ALA A 175 0.45 -6.52 9.49
C ALA A 175 -0.19 -6.28 10.87
N PRO A 176 -1.53 -6.25 10.99
CA PRO A 176 -2.22 -6.05 12.27
C PRO A 176 -1.77 -7.01 13.38
N SER A 177 -1.37 -8.24 13.03
CA SER A 177 -0.90 -9.23 14.00
C SER A 177 0.49 -8.94 14.60
N VAL A 178 1.24 -7.97 14.07
CA VAL A 178 2.60 -7.67 14.53
C VAL A 178 2.54 -6.57 15.60
N PRO A 179 3.08 -6.81 16.82
CA PRO A 179 3.07 -5.80 17.87
C PRO A 179 3.80 -4.52 17.51
N GLN A 180 3.28 -3.37 17.96
CA GLN A 180 3.84 -2.04 17.60
C GLN A 180 5.30 -1.84 18.01
N ARG A 181 5.73 -2.58 19.04
CA ARG A 181 7.09 -2.55 19.59
C ARG A 181 8.17 -3.05 18.62
N TRP A 182 7.78 -3.76 17.56
CA TRP A 182 8.67 -4.14 16.45
C TRP A 182 8.64 -3.03 15.41
N PHE A 183 9.39 -1.97 15.69
CA PHE A 183 9.55 -0.85 14.79
C PHE A 183 10.82 -1.06 13.96
N PRO A 184 10.77 -0.87 12.62
CA PRO A 184 11.93 -1.13 11.81
C PRO A 184 13.06 -0.14 12.14
N GLN A 185 14.30 -0.45 11.78
CA GLN A 185 15.40 0.51 11.82
C GLN A 185 15.31 1.50 10.67
N ASP A 186 15.97 2.66 10.83
CA ASP A 186 15.99 3.70 9.80
C ASP A 186 17.02 3.41 8.70
N SER A 187 18.18 2.86 9.07
CA SER A 187 19.22 2.43 8.14
C SER A 187 19.14 0.92 7.91
N LEU A 188 19.51 0.49 6.70
CA LEU A 188 19.76 -0.92 6.43
C LEU A 188 21.04 -1.37 7.12
N ASP A 189 20.96 -2.45 7.87
CA ASP A 189 22.14 -3.11 8.44
C ASP A 189 23.02 -3.69 7.33
N ALA A 190 24.34 -3.59 7.46
CA ALA A 190 25.30 -4.05 6.46
C ALA A 190 25.26 -5.58 6.25
N ASP A 191 24.83 -6.33 7.26
CA ASP A 191 24.65 -7.78 7.19
C ASP A 191 23.31 -8.17 6.56
N SER A 192 22.37 -7.22 6.37
CA SER A 192 21.13 -7.47 5.64
C SER A 192 21.39 -7.72 4.16
N TYR A 193 20.67 -8.67 3.59
CA TYR A 193 20.75 -8.88 2.15
C TYR A 193 20.11 -7.72 1.37
N ALA A 194 19.12 -7.07 1.97
CA ALA A 194 18.53 -5.82 1.49
C ALA A 194 19.59 -4.73 1.25
N PHE A 195 20.61 -4.61 2.11
CA PHE A 195 21.73 -3.68 1.90
C PHE A 195 22.48 -3.99 0.61
N GLY A 196 22.76 -5.27 0.34
CA GLY A 196 23.41 -5.70 -0.90
C GLY A 196 22.58 -5.42 -2.15
N VAL A 197 21.24 -5.51 -2.06
CA VAL A 197 20.35 -5.14 -3.18
C VAL A 197 20.31 -3.62 -3.37
N GLN A 198 20.19 -2.85 -2.28
CA GLN A 198 20.07 -1.38 -2.33
C GLN A 198 21.37 -0.70 -2.78
N PHE A 199 22.52 -1.16 -2.29
CA PHE A 199 23.81 -0.47 -2.46
C PHE A 199 24.90 -1.32 -3.14
N GLY A 200 24.82 -2.64 -3.06
CA GLY A 200 25.88 -3.56 -3.51
C GLY A 200 25.74 -4.07 -4.95
N GLY A 201 24.65 -3.75 -5.65
CA GLY A 201 24.39 -4.23 -7.02
C GLY A 201 23.90 -5.68 -7.09
N ASN A 202 23.56 -6.32 -5.97
CA ASN A 202 23.02 -7.68 -5.95
C ASN A 202 21.67 -7.75 -6.69
N PRO A 203 21.33 -8.85 -7.37
CA PRO A 203 20.02 -9.01 -7.97
C PRO A 203 18.91 -9.03 -6.91
N ASP A 204 17.68 -8.79 -7.34
CA ASP A 204 16.49 -8.94 -6.49
C ASP A 204 16.35 -10.37 -5.95
N ASP A 205 15.73 -10.50 -4.78
CA ASP A 205 15.59 -11.77 -4.10
C ASP A 205 14.52 -12.64 -4.74
N THR A 206 14.91 -13.85 -5.11
CA THR A 206 13.98 -14.86 -5.64
C THR A 206 13.13 -15.49 -4.54
N LEU A 207 13.67 -15.64 -3.33
CA LEU A 207 13.03 -16.26 -2.17
C LEU A 207 13.41 -15.54 -0.86
N PRO A 208 12.56 -15.60 0.18
CA PRO A 208 12.92 -15.09 1.49
C PRO A 208 14.13 -15.79 2.10
N ARG A 209 15.01 -15.02 2.73
CA ARG A 209 16.25 -15.49 3.38
C ARG A 209 16.26 -15.16 4.85
N LYS A 210 16.79 -16.09 5.65
CA LYS A 210 16.83 -15.98 7.11
C LYS A 210 17.93 -15.02 7.56
N ILE A 211 17.63 -14.18 8.54
CA ILE A 211 18.57 -13.24 9.15
C ILE A 211 18.19 -12.98 10.62
N GLY A 212 19.15 -12.48 11.43
CA GLY A 212 18.87 -11.97 12.77
C GLY A 212 17.87 -10.80 12.73
N ALA A 213 16.94 -10.76 13.68
CA ALA A 213 15.92 -9.72 13.73
C ALA A 213 16.51 -8.34 14.13
N ASP A 214 17.68 -8.33 14.74
CA ASP A 214 18.51 -7.15 15.04
C ASP A 214 19.03 -6.44 13.78
N ALA A 215 19.00 -7.06 12.60
CA ALA A 215 19.25 -6.37 11.34
C ALA A 215 18.07 -5.47 10.92
N TRP A 216 16.87 -5.67 11.48
CA TRP A 216 15.64 -5.01 11.04
C TRP A 216 14.95 -4.15 12.09
N PHE A 217 15.05 -4.47 13.38
CA PHE A 217 14.27 -3.79 14.42
C PHE A 217 15.13 -2.95 15.36
N ASP A 218 14.62 -1.79 15.77
CA ASP A 218 15.33 -0.76 16.55
C ASP A 218 15.35 -1.04 18.06
N ARG A 219 15.65 -2.27 18.45
CA ARG A 219 15.54 -2.72 19.84
C ARG A 219 16.56 -3.78 20.22
N ARG A 220 17.03 -3.68 21.47
CA ARG A 220 18.19 -4.44 21.98
C ARG A 220 17.96 -5.94 22.10
N ASP A 221 16.71 -6.37 22.28
CA ASP A 221 16.36 -7.78 22.43
C ASP A 221 16.03 -8.47 21.09
N ALA A 222 16.16 -7.76 19.96
CA ALA A 222 15.93 -8.31 18.63
C ALA A 222 16.97 -9.39 18.25
N ASP A 223 18.18 -9.31 18.80
CA ASP A 223 19.28 -10.27 18.60
C ASP A 223 18.95 -11.70 19.04
N ARG A 224 17.88 -11.87 19.83
CA ARG A 224 17.37 -13.17 20.31
C ARG A 224 16.46 -13.87 19.31
N PHE A 225 16.12 -13.22 18.21
CA PHE A 225 15.14 -13.69 17.25
C PHE A 225 15.69 -13.68 15.83
N GLU A 226 15.03 -14.44 14.96
CA GLU A 226 15.33 -14.50 13.54
C GLU A 226 14.07 -14.20 12.74
N VAL A 227 14.27 -13.51 11.62
CA VAL A 227 13.23 -13.20 10.63
C VAL A 227 13.64 -13.71 9.26
N HIS A 228 12.72 -13.66 8.31
CA HIS A 228 13.07 -13.82 6.91
C HIS A 228 12.86 -12.51 6.17
N GLU A 229 13.82 -12.10 5.36
CA GLU A 229 13.69 -10.95 4.47
C GLU A 229 13.59 -11.39 3.01
N GLN A 230 12.80 -10.67 2.22
CA GLN A 230 12.85 -10.75 0.76
C GLN A 230 12.84 -9.32 0.22
N THR A 231 13.81 -8.95 -0.60
CA THR A 231 13.94 -7.60 -1.16
C THR A 231 13.77 -7.59 -2.68
N MET A 232 13.08 -6.57 -3.20
CA MET A 232 13.03 -6.25 -4.63
C MET A 232 13.26 -4.76 -4.87
N ARG A 233 13.69 -4.40 -6.08
CA ARG A 233 13.78 -2.99 -6.49
C ARG A 233 12.43 -2.48 -7.00
N THR A 234 12.10 -1.25 -6.64
CA THR A 234 10.91 -0.52 -7.14
C THR A 234 11.28 0.68 -8.00
N GLY A 235 12.53 1.14 -7.94
CA GLY A 235 13.09 2.21 -8.76
C GLY A 235 14.63 2.16 -8.77
N PRO A 236 15.30 3.16 -9.38
CA PRO A 236 16.77 3.18 -9.50
C PRO A 236 17.49 3.05 -8.15
N ASP A 237 17.01 3.77 -7.14
CA ASP A 237 17.60 3.80 -5.79
C ASP A 237 16.57 3.49 -4.70
N GLU A 238 15.52 2.73 -5.04
CA GLU A 238 14.47 2.39 -4.09
C GLU A 238 14.24 0.88 -4.05
N THR A 239 14.26 0.35 -2.84
CA THR A 239 13.96 -1.06 -2.57
C THR A 239 12.77 -1.19 -1.64
N LEU A 240 12.10 -2.32 -1.80
CA LEU A 240 10.99 -2.75 -0.97
C LEU A 240 11.36 -4.11 -0.39
N THR A 241 11.25 -4.25 0.93
CA THR A 241 11.60 -5.48 1.64
C THR A 241 10.42 -5.98 2.47
N LEU A 242 10.07 -7.25 2.28
CA LEU A 242 9.19 -7.99 3.17
C LEU A 242 10.03 -8.55 4.33
N VAL A 243 9.67 -8.22 5.56
CA VAL A 243 10.28 -8.77 6.78
C VAL A 243 9.24 -9.67 7.45
N LEU A 244 9.40 -10.98 7.30
CA LEU A 244 8.49 -12.02 7.75
C LEU A 244 8.85 -12.48 9.16
N ILE A 245 7.89 -12.42 10.07
CA ILE A 245 8.05 -12.87 11.47
C ILE A 245 7.45 -14.27 11.59
N SER A 246 8.32 -15.27 11.71
CA SER A 246 7.93 -16.66 11.92
C SER A 246 7.97 -17.10 13.39
N ASP A 247 8.67 -16.38 14.25
CA ASP A 247 8.78 -16.71 15.67
C ASP A 247 7.59 -16.16 16.45
N SER A 248 6.77 -17.05 17.02
CA SER A 248 5.56 -16.68 17.76
C SER A 248 5.85 -15.83 19.00
N ARG A 249 7.04 -15.94 19.60
CA ARG A 249 7.45 -15.15 20.77
C ARG A 249 7.55 -13.65 20.44
N MET A 250 7.80 -13.32 19.17
CA MET A 250 7.76 -11.94 18.71
C MET A 250 6.32 -11.40 18.62
N LEU A 251 5.31 -12.26 18.49
CA LEU A 251 3.92 -11.85 18.29
C LEU A 251 3.11 -11.73 19.59
N GLU A 252 3.63 -12.24 20.71
CA GLU A 252 2.99 -12.12 22.03
C GLU A 252 2.97 -10.65 22.50
N ASP A 253 1.91 -10.16 23.11
CA ASP A 253 1.89 -8.84 23.76
C ASP A 253 2.63 -8.88 25.10
N GLN A 254 3.97 -8.86 25.08
CA GLN A 254 4.76 -8.76 26.30
C GLN A 254 5.01 -7.29 26.67
N ASP A 255 4.12 -6.72 27.46
CA ASP A 255 4.48 -5.67 28.43
C ASP A 255 5.21 -6.36 29.59
N TYR A 256 6.52 -6.60 29.45
CA TYR A 256 7.36 -7.03 30.57
C TYR A 256 7.59 -5.84 31.51
N ARG A 257 6.53 -5.40 32.21
CA ARG A 257 6.69 -4.61 33.43
C ARG A 257 7.34 -5.51 34.48
N GLY A 258 8.64 -5.29 34.66
CA GLY A 258 9.50 -5.70 35.77
C GLY A 258 9.02 -6.84 36.67
N ARG A 259 9.74 -7.96 36.60
CA ARG A 259 10.02 -8.80 37.78
C ARG A 259 11.49 -9.20 37.77
N ASN A 260 12.33 -8.34 38.31
CA ASN A 260 13.06 -8.55 39.57
C ASN A 260 13.92 -7.32 39.87
#